data_AF-A0A954NVR0-F1
#
_entry.id   AF-A0A954NVR0-F1
#
_cell.length_a   1.000
_cell.length_b   1.000
_cell.length_c   1.000
_cell.angle_alpha   90.00
_cell.angle_beta   90.00
_cell.angle_gamma   90.00
#
_symmetry.space_group_name_H-M   'P 1'
#
loop_
_entity.id
_entity.type
_entity.pdbx_description
1 polymer ?
#
loop_
_entity_poly.entity_id
_entity_poly.type
_entity_poly.pdbx_seq_one_letter_code
_entity_poly.pdbx_strand_id
1 'polypeptide(L)' 'GWEVPAVFNWLQELGGVDVEEMRRVFNMGIGLAVVVRGDSVDTITDVLTHAGTECHTIGRIVSVE' A
#
# COMPACT_ATOMS: atom_id res chain seq x y z
N GLY A 1 6.95 3.78 -4.26
CA GLY A 1 6.16 3.92 -3.02
C GLY A 1 4.86 4.63 -3.36
N TRP A 2 3.92 4.67 -2.43
CA TRP A 2 2.66 5.41 -2.58
C TRP A 2 2.66 6.62 -1.65
N GLU A 3 1.83 7.61 -1.96
CA GLU A 3 1.59 8.74 -1.06
C GLU A 3 0.56 8.34 0.00
N VAL A 4 0.88 8.54 1.28
CA VAL A 4 -0.07 8.30 2.36
C VAL A 4 -1.12 9.42 2.35
N PRO A 5 -2.42 9.12 2.23
CA PRO A 5 -3.45 10.14 2.22
C PRO A 5 -3.41 11.05 3.45
N ALA A 6 -3.56 12.36 3.24
CA ALA A 6 -3.41 13.39 4.28
C ALA A 6 -4.30 13.19 5.52
N VAL A 7 -5.42 12.50 5.38
CA VAL A 7 -6.31 12.15 6.50
C VAL A 7 -5.59 11.35 7.59
N PHE A 8 -4.62 10.50 7.23
CA PHE A 8 -3.88 9.71 8.21
C PHE A 8 -2.89 10.56 9.01
N ASN A 9 -2.25 11.55 8.39
CA ASN A 9 -1.41 12.51 9.11
C ASN A 9 -2.26 13.32 10.11
N TRP A 10 -3.43 13.78 9.66
CA TRP A 10 -4.37 14.50 10.53
C TRP A 10 -4.85 13.65 11.71
N LEU A 11 -5.23 12.38 11.47
CA LEU A 11 -5.63 11.44 12.53
C LEU A 11 -4.49 11.18 13.52
N GLN A 12 -3.27 11.00 13.01
CA GLN A 12 -2.10 10.78 13.84
C GLN A 12 -1.83 11.95 14.78
N GLU A 13 -1.81 13.18 14.23
CA GLU A 13 -1.58 14.41 14.99
C GLU A 13 -2.66 14.64 16.04
N LEU A 14 -3.94 14.44 15.66
CA LEU A 14 -5.07 14.63 16.57
C LEU A 14 -5.07 13.62 17.72
N GLY A 15 -4.72 12.37 17.45
CA GLY A 15 -4.72 11.30 18.45
C GLY A 15 -3.43 11.13 19.23
N GLY A 16 -2.34 11.78 18.82
CA GLY A 16 -1.01 11.56 19.39
C GLY A 16 -0.52 10.11 19.21
N VAL A 17 -0.88 9.48 18.08
CA VAL A 17 -0.65 8.05 17.83
C VAL A 17 0.76 7.82 17.26
N ASP A 18 1.45 6.79 17.75
CA ASP A 18 2.74 6.39 17.20
C ASP A 18 2.62 5.89 15.74
N VAL A 19 3.65 6.12 14.92
CA VAL A 19 3.66 5.73 13.51
C VAL A 19 3.44 4.22 13.32
N GLU A 20 3.99 3.39 14.21
CA GLU A 20 3.86 1.94 14.11
C GLU A 20 2.42 1.50 14.43
N GLU A 21 1.78 2.14 15.40
CA GLU A 21 0.37 1.88 15.70
C GLU A 21 -0.55 2.38 14.59
N MET A 22 -0.21 3.51 13.93
CA MET A 22 -0.93 3.96 12.72
C MET A 22 -0.92 2.89 11.63
N ARG A 23 0.23 2.25 11.38
CA ARG A 23 0.37 1.15 10.39
C ARG A 23 -0.36 -0.11 10.80
N ARG A 24 -0.47 -0.38 12.10
CA ARG A 24 -1.15 -1.55 12.63
C ARG A 24 -2.68 -1.44 12.51
N VAL A 25 -3.21 -0.25 12.74
CA VAL A 25 -4.66 -0.01 12.83
C VAL A 25 -5.25 0.43 11.50
N PHE A 26 -4.53 1.26 10.74
CA PHE A 26 -5.01 1.84 9.50
C PHE A 26 -4.30 1.23 8.29
N ASN A 27 -5.00 1.24 7.16
CA ASN A 27 -4.46 0.75 5.89
C ASN A 27 -3.37 1.66 5.28
N MET A 28 -3.20 2.87 5.82
CA MET A 28 -2.23 3.88 5.37
C MET A 28 -2.28 4.18 3.87
N GLY A 29 -3.45 4.03 3.24
CA GLY A 29 -3.67 4.24 1.80
C GLY A 29 -3.72 2.98 0.94
N ILE A 30 -3.41 1.79 1.48
CA ILE A 30 -3.42 0.53 0.72
C ILE A 30 -4.54 -0.38 1.22
N GLY A 31 -5.70 -0.32 0.57
CA GLY A 31 -6.87 -1.14 0.95
C GLY A 31 -6.83 -2.59 0.47
N LEU A 32 -6.01 -2.90 -0.53
CA LEU A 32 -5.88 -4.23 -1.13
C LEU A 32 -4.44 -4.49 -1.55
N ALA A 33 -3.95 -5.70 -1.26
CA ALA A 33 -2.68 -6.21 -1.78
C ALA A 33 -2.93 -7.49 -2.58
N VAL A 34 -2.29 -7.58 -3.74
CA VAL A 34 -2.28 -8.79 -4.58
C VAL A 34 -0.84 -9.28 -4.74
N VAL A 35 -0.63 -10.59 -4.62
CA VAL A 35 0.67 -11.21 -4.82
C VAL A 35 0.69 -11.87 -6.19
N VAL A 36 1.62 -11.44 -7.03
CA VAL A 36 1.79 -11.93 -8.39
C VAL A 36 3.21 -12.44 -8.59
N ARG A 37 3.44 -13.18 -9.68
CA ARG A 37 4.81 -13.52 -10.09
C ARG A 37 5.57 -12.24 -10.44
N GLY A 38 6.86 -12.20 -10.14
CA GLY A 38 7.69 -11.02 -10.38
C GLY A 38 7.74 -10.60 -11.86
N ASP A 39 7.67 -11.57 -12.77
CA ASP A 39 7.62 -11.35 -14.22
C ASP A 39 6.27 -10.84 -14.74
N SER A 40 5.25 -10.81 -13.89
CA SER A 40 3.89 -10.41 -14.23
C SER A 40 3.53 -9.02 -13.72
N VAL A 41 4.43 -8.34 -12.99
CA VAL A 41 4.15 -7.03 -12.35
C VAL A 41 3.68 -6.00 -13.38
N ASP A 42 4.43 -5.81 -14.46
CA ASP A 42 4.11 -4.80 -15.49
C ASP A 42 2.76 -5.09 -16.16
N THR A 43 2.54 -6.34 -16.58
CA THR A 43 1.27 -6.78 -17.18
C THR A 43 0.08 -6.53 -16.26
N ILE A 44 0.21 -6.82 -14.96
CA ILE A 44 -0.87 -6.64 -14.00
C ILE A 44 -1.11 -5.16 -13.71
N THR A 45 -0.05 -4.36 -13.60
CA THR A 45 -0.16 -2.91 -13.47
C THR A 45 -0.91 -2.32 -14.66
N ASP A 46 -0.56 -2.71 -15.89
CA ASP A 46 -1.25 -2.26 -17.10
C ASP A 46 -2.73 -2.62 -17.09
N VAL A 47 -3.09 -3.86 -16.74
CA VAL A 47 -4.48 -4.31 -16.65
C VAL A 47 -5.26 -3.48 -15.63
N LEU A 48 -4.70 -3.24 -14.44
CA LEU A 48 -5.36 -2.45 -13.40
C LEU A 48 -5.52 -0.99 -13.81
N THR A 49 -4.49 -0.39 -14.39
CA THR A 49 -4.55 0.99 -14.89
C THR A 49 -5.58 1.14 -16.01
N HIS A 50 -5.66 0.19 -16.96
CA HIS A 50 -6.70 0.20 -17.99
C HIS A 50 -8.11 0.00 -17.43
N ALA A 51 -8.25 -0.72 -16.31
CA ALA A 51 -9.49 -0.85 -15.58
C ALA A 51 -9.84 0.39 -14.71
N GLY A 52 -9.03 1.45 -14.76
CA GLY A 52 -9.23 2.68 -13.98
C GLY A 52 -8.86 2.55 -12.50
N THR A 53 -8.09 1.51 -12.14
CA THR A 53 -7.62 1.27 -10.78
C THR A 53 -6.15 1.66 -10.68
N GLU A 54 -5.83 2.63 -9.81
CA GLU A 54 -4.44 2.94 -9.48
C GLU A 54 -3.85 1.82 -8.63
N CYS A 55 -2.59 1.46 -8.91
CA CYS A 55 -1.87 0.46 -8.13
C CYS A 55 -0.38 0.81 -8.02
N HIS A 56 0.26 0.27 -6.98
CA HIS A 56 1.68 0.48 -6.73
C HIS A 56 2.36 -0.85 -6.37
N THR A 57 3.62 -1.00 -6.78
CA THR A 57 4.47 -2.04 -6.18
C THR A 57 4.82 -1.63 -4.75
N ILE A 58 4.30 -2.38 -3.77
CA ILE A 58 4.46 -2.08 -2.33
C ILE A 58 5.49 -2.96 -1.62
N GLY A 59 5.99 -4.02 -2.26
CA GLY A 59 6.99 -4.92 -1.67
C GLY A 59 7.23 -6.18 -2.49
N ARG A 60 7.92 -7.15 -1.86
CA ARG A 60 8.17 -8.48 -2.43
C ARG A 60 8.13 -9.53 -1.31
N ILE A 61 7.69 -10.74 -1.65
CA ILE A 61 7.80 -11.89 -0.75
C ILE A 61 9.26 -12.37 -0.76
N VAL A 62 9.81 -12.61 0.42
CA VAL A 62 11.14 -13.17 0.62
C VAL A 62 11.04 -14.39 1.52
N SER A 63 11.95 -15.34 1.36
CA SER A 63 12.16 -16.38 2.37
C SER A 63 12.77 -15.75 3.62
N VAL A 64 12.34 -16.22 4.78
CA VAL A 64 12.94 -15.88 6.07
C VAL A 64 13.70 -17.12 6.54
N GLU A 65 14.94 -16.96 6.99
CA GLU A 65 15.70 -18.02 7.65
C GLU A 65 15.19 -18.28 9.08
#